data_AF-A0A916D8V7-F1
#
_entry.id   AF-A0A916D8V7-F1
#
_cell.length_a   1.000
_cell.length_b   1.000
_cell.length_c   1.000
_cell.angle_alpha   90.00
_cell.angle_beta   90.00
_cell.angle_gamma   90.00
#
_symmetry.space_group_name_H-M   'P 1'
#
loop_
_entity.id
_entity.type
_entity.pdbx_description
1 polymer ?
#
loop_
_entity_poly.entity_id
_entity_poly.type
_entity_poly.pdbx_seq_one_letter_code
_entity_poly.pdbx_strand_id
1 'polypeptide(L)'
;MKRMMSTPKFRSAVLFTALLSLGLILAACGGSTRIAAGNLGDSTALPTHTPTATDPFVVAWLLYGTPTPGGVPYLPADAGVEIGVVVEPTPTPEPVGVPVITPTLASVAASGSGGDPQRGMQVFTGVGTCSACHDVKSGTTLVGPSLKGIASRAGSRVPNLSAEAYIRESIIAPNKFVVQGFTAGLMPAQFESTLTKRQIDDVIAYLLTLQ
;
A
#
# COMPACT_ATOMS: atom_id res chain seq x y z
N MET A 1 -32.02 -50.85 -52.53
CA MET A 1 -31.29 -51.80 -51.64
C MET A 1 -30.53 -50.93 -50.63
N LYS A 2 -30.55 -51.02 -49.30
CA LYS A 2 -31.20 -51.88 -48.30
C LYS A 2 -30.97 -51.16 -46.93
N ARG A 3 -32.04 -51.01 -46.13
CA ARG A 3 -32.09 -50.89 -44.65
C ARG A 3 -31.58 -49.63 -43.92
N MET A 4 -32.53 -48.72 -43.73
CA MET A 4 -33.08 -48.22 -42.45
C MET A 4 -32.70 -49.00 -41.17
N MET A 5 -32.07 -48.32 -40.19
CA MET A 5 -31.95 -48.70 -38.75
C MET A 5 -31.78 -47.38 -37.95
N SER A 6 -32.85 -46.70 -37.51
CA SER A 6 -33.61 -46.87 -36.26
C SER A 6 -32.76 -46.81 -34.97
N THR A 7 -32.98 -45.73 -34.20
CA THR A 7 -32.46 -45.41 -32.85
C THR A 7 -32.99 -46.36 -31.76
N PRO A 8 -32.41 -46.31 -30.54
CA PRO A 8 -33.29 -46.01 -29.40
C PRO A 8 -32.74 -44.99 -28.39
N LYS A 9 -33.67 -44.19 -27.84
CA LYS A 9 -33.57 -43.38 -26.62
C LYS A 9 -33.96 -44.23 -25.41
N PHE A 10 -33.22 -44.17 -24.31
CA PHE A 10 -33.65 -44.54 -22.94
C PHE A 10 -32.83 -43.68 -21.95
N ARG A 11 -33.38 -42.66 -21.29
CA ARG A 11 -34.36 -42.59 -20.18
C ARG A 11 -33.78 -43.00 -18.80
N SER A 12 -34.16 -42.19 -17.80
CA SER A 12 -34.06 -42.36 -16.33
C SER A 12 -32.80 -41.76 -15.70
N ALA A 13 -32.84 -40.63 -14.99
CA ALA A 13 -33.76 -40.27 -13.88
C ALA A 13 -33.82 -41.39 -12.83
N VAL A 14 -32.72 -41.57 -12.10
CA VAL A 14 -32.68 -42.30 -10.82
C VAL A 14 -31.67 -41.57 -9.93
N LEU A 15 -32.00 -41.40 -8.65
CA LEU A 15 -31.17 -40.88 -7.55
C LEU A 15 -31.15 -39.36 -7.29
N PHE A 16 -32.31 -38.71 -7.43
CA PHE A 16 -32.77 -37.78 -6.39
C PHE A 16 -33.47 -38.65 -5.31
N THR A 17 -32.75 -39.10 -4.27
CA THR A 17 -33.29 -39.57 -2.96
C THR A 17 -32.21 -40.30 -2.14
N ALA A 18 -31.28 -39.56 -1.56
CA ALA A 18 -30.61 -39.94 -0.31
C ALA A 18 -30.14 -38.63 0.33
N LEU A 19 -31.07 -37.83 0.89
CA LEU A 19 -31.34 -37.84 2.33
C LEU A 19 -30.03 -37.68 3.11
N LEU A 20 -29.68 -36.45 3.52
CA LEU A 20 -30.26 -35.85 4.73
C LEU A 20 -29.89 -36.68 5.98
N SER A 21 -28.59 -36.83 6.26
CA SER A 21 -28.10 -37.40 7.52
C SER A 21 -26.61 -37.14 7.75
N LEU A 22 -26.21 -35.88 7.98
CA LEU A 22 -25.26 -35.55 9.06
C LEU A 22 -25.17 -34.03 9.29
N GLY A 23 -26.31 -33.44 9.63
CA GLY A 23 -26.32 -32.21 10.42
C GLY A 23 -26.13 -32.56 11.90
N LEU A 24 -25.54 -31.61 12.62
CA LEU A 24 -25.59 -31.46 14.08
C LEU A 24 -24.54 -32.23 14.92
N ILE A 25 -23.37 -31.61 15.06
CA ILE A 25 -22.57 -31.74 16.30
C ILE A 25 -22.43 -30.35 16.93
N LEU A 26 -23.25 -30.17 17.99
CA LEU A 26 -22.96 -29.49 19.27
C LEU A 26 -21.76 -28.51 19.25
N ALA A 27 -21.90 -27.19 19.42
CA ALA A 27 -22.55 -26.45 20.51
C ALA A 27 -22.19 -26.95 21.93
N ALA A 28 -21.01 -26.56 22.45
CA ALA A 28 -20.77 -26.31 23.88
C ALA A 28 -19.33 -25.85 24.17
N CYS A 29 -19.11 -24.53 24.27
CA CYS A 29 -18.39 -23.94 25.41
C CYS A 29 -18.60 -22.42 25.40
N GLY A 30 -19.66 -22.00 26.09
CA GLY A 30 -19.87 -20.61 26.46
C GLY A 30 -18.95 -20.24 27.61
N GLY A 31 -17.94 -19.42 27.33
CA GLY A 31 -17.21 -18.64 28.34
C GLY A 31 -17.63 -17.17 28.21
N SER A 32 -18.76 -16.81 28.80
CA SER A 32 -19.17 -15.41 28.91
C SER A 32 -18.35 -14.70 29.99
N THR A 33 -17.12 -14.33 29.66
CA THR A 33 -16.39 -13.34 30.44
C THR A 33 -17.08 -12.00 30.21
N ARG A 34 -17.93 -11.60 31.16
CA ARG A 34 -18.46 -10.24 31.20
C ARG A 34 -17.31 -9.30 31.53
N ILE A 35 -16.63 -8.79 30.49
CA ILE A 35 -15.82 -7.60 30.62
C ILE A 35 -16.82 -6.47 30.86
N ALA A 36 -16.75 -5.91 32.06
CA ALA A 36 -17.51 -4.73 32.44
C ALA A 36 -17.32 -3.63 31.39
N ALA A 37 -18.42 -3.02 30.97
CA ALA A 37 -18.42 -1.79 30.22
C ALA A 37 -17.83 -0.69 31.12
N GLY A 38 -16.50 -0.61 31.14
CA GLY A 38 -15.77 0.56 31.57
C GLY A 38 -16.05 1.68 30.55
N ASN A 39 -16.58 2.77 31.07
CA ASN A 39 -16.90 4.00 30.38
C ASN A 39 -15.79 4.37 29.36
N LEU A 40 -16.11 4.35 28.06
CA LEU A 40 -15.25 4.92 27.01
C LEU A 40 -15.34 6.45 27.12
N GLY A 41 -14.65 6.99 28.13
CA GLY A 41 -14.35 8.40 28.25
C GLY A 41 -13.28 8.76 27.23
N ASP A 42 -13.65 9.63 26.29
CA ASP A 42 -12.84 10.76 25.80
C ASP A 42 -11.31 10.58 25.81
N SER A 43 -10.74 10.14 24.70
CA SER A 43 -9.28 10.00 24.47
C SER A 43 -8.52 11.33 24.36
N THR A 44 -8.96 12.37 25.07
CA THR A 44 -8.27 13.67 25.18
C THR A 44 -7.62 13.90 26.55
N ALA A 45 -7.76 12.95 27.50
CA ALA A 45 -7.04 13.01 28.76
C ALA A 45 -5.56 12.65 28.56
N LEU A 46 -4.70 13.67 28.53
CA LEU A 46 -3.26 13.51 28.74
C LEU A 46 -3.01 12.76 30.06
N PRO A 47 -2.12 11.76 30.11
CA PRO A 47 -1.83 11.05 31.34
C PRO A 47 -1.23 12.01 32.38
N THR A 48 -1.90 12.19 33.52
CA THR A 48 -1.48 13.05 34.64
C THR A 48 -0.33 12.45 35.47
N HIS A 49 0.17 11.28 35.10
CA HIS A 49 1.26 10.62 35.81
C HIS A 49 2.59 11.09 35.23
N THR A 50 3.38 11.79 36.04
CA THR A 50 4.78 12.07 35.72
C THR A 50 5.54 10.75 35.72
N PRO A 51 6.11 10.31 34.58
CA PRO A 51 6.83 9.05 34.54
C PRO A 51 8.06 9.13 35.45
N THR A 52 8.27 8.08 36.24
CA THR A 52 9.41 7.98 37.16
C THR A 52 10.53 7.19 36.49
N ALA A 53 11.79 7.38 36.93
CA ALA A 53 12.97 6.74 36.35
C ALA A 53 12.93 5.20 36.31
N THR A 54 12.03 4.57 37.07
CA THR A 54 11.80 3.13 37.10
C THR A 54 10.74 2.65 36.12
N ASP A 55 10.02 3.54 35.44
CA ASP A 55 9.00 3.14 34.49
C ASP A 55 9.63 2.40 33.31
N PRO A 56 9.04 1.27 32.87
CA PRO A 56 9.64 0.41 31.85
C PRO A 56 9.86 1.15 30.52
N PHE A 57 9.05 2.16 30.22
CA PHE A 57 9.23 3.02 29.05
C PHE A 57 10.44 3.97 29.20
N VAL A 58 10.69 4.52 30.38
CA VAL A 58 11.86 5.37 30.66
C VAL A 58 13.15 4.55 30.65
N VAL A 59 13.12 3.34 31.20
CA VAL A 59 14.25 2.40 31.15
C VAL A 59 14.54 2.00 29.70
N ALA A 60 13.51 1.74 28.89
CA ALA A 60 13.69 1.46 27.47
C ALA A 60 14.32 2.64 26.70
N TRP A 61 13.96 3.89 27.04
CA TRP A 61 14.56 5.08 26.45
C TRP A 61 16.02 5.26 26.83
N LEU A 62 16.36 5.02 28.10
CA LEU A 62 17.73 5.13 28.60
C LEU A 62 18.64 4.07 27.98
N LEU A 63 18.14 2.85 27.79
CA LEU A 63 18.93 1.74 27.26
C LEU A 63 19.00 1.70 25.74
N TYR A 64 17.92 2.05 25.05
CA TYR A 64 17.78 1.85 23.61
C TYR A 64 17.61 3.14 22.80
N GLY A 65 17.69 4.30 23.46
CA GLY A 65 17.44 5.60 22.83
C GLY A 65 15.94 5.85 22.61
N THR A 66 15.59 7.11 22.33
CA THR A 66 14.20 7.47 22.01
C THR A 66 13.86 6.93 20.62
N PRO A 67 12.78 6.13 20.44
CA PRO A 67 12.31 5.80 19.11
C PRO A 67 11.76 7.08 18.50
N THR A 68 12.58 7.76 17.71
CA THR A 68 12.17 8.97 16.99
C THR A 68 11.25 8.51 15.86
N PRO A 69 9.96 8.90 15.82
CA PRO A 69 9.10 8.59 14.70
C PRO A 69 9.55 9.43 13.51
N GLY A 70 10.43 8.87 12.68
CA GLY A 70 10.97 9.52 11.48
C GLY A 70 12.04 10.56 11.80
N GLY A 71 13.28 10.32 11.38
CA GLY A 71 14.33 11.32 11.53
C GLY A 71 15.67 10.91 10.95
N VAL A 72 16.03 11.59 9.87
CA VAL A 72 17.39 11.79 9.36
C VAL A 72 18.39 12.19 10.48
N PRO A 73 19.70 11.93 10.32
CA PRO A 73 20.69 12.35 11.30
C PRO A 73 20.78 13.88 11.41
N TYR A 74 20.73 14.35 12.66
CA TYR A 74 20.99 15.73 13.08
C TYR A 74 22.47 16.06 12.84
N LEU A 75 22.75 17.02 11.98
CA LEU A 75 24.07 17.66 11.90
C LEU A 75 24.07 18.88 12.85
N PRO A 76 25.07 19.03 13.73
CA PRO A 76 25.17 20.19 14.62
C PRO A 76 25.46 21.46 13.82
N ALA A 77 24.74 22.52 14.17
CA ALA A 77 24.85 23.84 13.57
C ALA A 77 25.99 24.65 14.21
N ASP A 78 27.24 24.28 13.92
CA ASP A 78 28.43 25.08 14.23
C ASP A 78 29.65 24.66 13.39
N ALA A 79 29.47 24.54 12.06
CA ALA A 79 30.58 24.61 11.12
C ALA A 79 30.55 25.99 10.45
N GLY A 80 31.33 26.91 11.02
CA GLY A 80 31.58 28.23 10.42
C GLY A 80 32.23 28.06 9.05
N VAL A 81 31.59 28.61 8.03
CA VAL A 81 32.21 28.93 6.75
C VAL A 81 31.94 30.40 6.49
N GLU A 82 33.01 31.18 6.61
CA GLU A 82 33.08 32.58 6.26
C GLU A 82 32.76 32.74 4.76
N ILE A 83 31.74 33.54 4.46
CA ILE A 83 31.29 33.83 3.11
C ILE A 83 32.01 35.09 2.62
N GLY A 84 32.96 34.90 1.72
CA GLY A 84 33.66 35.97 1.02
C GLY A 84 33.62 35.74 -0.49
N VAL A 85 32.45 35.90 -1.11
CA VAL A 85 32.34 36.03 -2.57
C VAL A 85 31.44 37.22 -2.87
N VAL A 86 32.08 38.31 -3.30
CA VAL A 86 31.43 39.45 -3.92
C VAL A 86 30.94 39.01 -5.29
N VAL A 87 29.63 38.80 -5.44
CA VAL A 87 29.00 38.56 -6.74
C VAL A 87 28.56 39.91 -7.30
N GLU A 88 29.17 40.32 -8.41
CA GLU A 88 28.69 41.46 -9.21
C GLU A 88 27.24 41.23 -9.69
N PRO A 89 26.39 42.27 -9.74
CA PRO A 89 25.03 42.12 -10.26
C PRO A 89 25.05 41.88 -11.78
N THR A 90 24.68 40.67 -12.18
CA THR A 90 24.35 40.32 -13.57
C THR A 90 23.17 41.19 -14.06
N PRO A 91 23.24 41.80 -15.27
CA PRO A 91 22.14 42.60 -15.79
C PRO A 91 20.89 41.73 -16.01
N THR A 92 19.75 42.26 -15.56
CA THR A 92 18.42 41.71 -15.80
C THR A 92 18.16 41.58 -17.31
N PRO A 93 17.91 40.37 -17.87
CA PRO A 93 17.44 40.28 -19.25
C PRO A 93 16.01 40.83 -19.34
N GLU A 94 15.81 41.73 -20.31
CA GLU A 94 14.47 42.18 -20.71
C GLU A 94 13.63 40.98 -21.19
N PRO A 95 12.31 40.96 -20.93
CA PRO A 95 11.46 39.84 -21.29
C PRO A 95 11.26 39.78 -22.81
N VAL A 96 11.95 38.85 -23.47
CA VAL A 96 11.64 38.46 -24.85
C VAL A 96 10.30 37.72 -24.84
N GLY A 97 9.33 38.27 -25.57
CA GLY A 97 7.96 37.77 -25.65
C GLY A 97 7.89 36.30 -26.02
N VAL A 98 7.49 35.47 -25.06
CA VAL A 98 7.14 34.07 -25.28
C VAL A 98 5.82 34.02 -26.04
N PRO A 99 5.71 33.27 -27.15
CA PRO A 99 4.44 33.08 -27.83
C PRO A 99 3.47 32.36 -26.90
N VAL A 100 2.29 32.95 -26.72
CA VAL A 100 1.17 32.34 -26.00
C VAL A 100 0.67 31.16 -26.81
N ILE A 101 1.15 29.96 -26.49
CA ILE A 101 0.54 28.71 -26.93
C ILE A 101 -0.68 28.46 -26.04
N THR A 102 -1.87 28.63 -26.60
CA THR A 102 -3.12 28.17 -25.98
C THR A 102 -3.05 26.65 -25.85
N PRO A 103 -3.13 26.06 -24.64
CA PRO A 103 -3.22 24.62 -24.52
C PRO A 103 -4.59 24.17 -25.01
N THR A 104 -4.64 23.50 -26.15
CA THR A 104 -5.78 22.67 -26.53
C THR A 104 -5.93 21.56 -25.47
N LEU A 105 -7.15 21.33 -25.00
CA LEU A 105 -7.52 20.31 -24.01
C LEU A 105 -7.35 18.88 -24.55
N ALA A 106 -6.15 18.51 -24.97
CA ALA A 106 -5.77 17.13 -25.20
C ALA A 106 -5.28 16.56 -23.86
N SER A 107 -6.16 15.78 -23.22
CA SER A 107 -5.89 14.79 -22.17
C SER A 107 -4.69 15.09 -21.25
N VAL A 108 -4.98 15.45 -20.01
CA VAL A 108 -4.04 15.22 -18.90
C VAL A 108 -3.89 13.70 -18.73
N ALA A 109 -3.14 13.07 -19.62
CA ALA A 109 -2.58 11.76 -19.40
C ALA A 109 -1.69 11.90 -18.18
N ALA A 110 -2.07 11.20 -17.11
CA ALA A 110 -1.32 11.11 -15.88
C ALA A 110 0.18 11.03 -16.20
N SER A 111 0.92 12.04 -15.77
CA SER A 111 2.38 11.98 -15.73
C SER A 111 2.73 10.92 -14.70
N GLY A 112 2.74 9.66 -15.14
CA GLY A 112 2.87 8.48 -14.30
C GLY A 112 3.84 7.49 -14.93
N SER A 113 4.93 7.22 -14.20
CA SER A 113 5.90 6.12 -14.31
C SER A 113 6.47 5.70 -15.66
N GLY A 114 6.11 6.33 -16.77
CA GLY A 114 6.39 5.83 -18.12
C GLY A 114 5.76 4.45 -18.40
N GLY A 115 4.95 3.93 -17.47
CA GLY A 115 4.34 2.60 -17.45
C GLY A 115 3.05 2.49 -18.27
N ASP A 116 2.61 1.27 -18.55
CA ASP A 116 1.31 0.96 -19.16
C ASP A 116 0.42 0.28 -18.11
N PRO A 117 -0.72 0.88 -17.72
CA PRO A 117 -1.54 0.35 -16.63
C PRO A 117 -2.25 -0.96 -16.99
N GLN A 118 -2.54 -1.23 -18.28
CA GLN A 118 -3.12 -2.50 -18.69
C GLN A 118 -2.12 -3.65 -18.52
N ARG A 119 -0.85 -3.44 -18.92
CA ARG A 119 0.22 -4.41 -18.62
C ARG A 119 0.51 -4.48 -17.12
N GLY A 120 0.42 -3.36 -16.42
CA GLY A 120 0.59 -3.31 -14.97
C GLY A 120 -0.41 -4.17 -14.22
N MET A 121 -1.67 -4.19 -14.64
CA MET A 121 -2.68 -5.09 -14.11
C MET A 121 -2.29 -6.57 -14.31
N GLN A 122 -1.72 -6.91 -15.47
CA GLN A 122 -1.26 -8.28 -15.75
C GLN A 122 -0.09 -8.67 -14.84
N VAL A 123 0.84 -7.75 -14.57
CA VAL A 123 1.93 -7.96 -13.59
C VAL A 123 1.36 -8.15 -12.20
N PHE A 124 0.42 -7.29 -11.80
CA PHE A 124 -0.23 -7.31 -10.48
C PHE A 124 -0.91 -8.66 -10.17
N THR A 125 -1.64 -9.22 -11.13
CA THR A 125 -2.34 -10.51 -10.97
C THR A 125 -1.50 -11.73 -11.36
N GLY A 126 -0.41 -11.52 -12.09
CA GLY A 126 0.42 -12.57 -12.66
C GLY A 126 1.75 -12.70 -11.94
N VAL A 127 2.84 -12.45 -12.67
CA VAL A 127 4.23 -12.68 -12.19
C VAL A 127 4.60 -11.91 -10.93
N GLY A 128 3.97 -10.77 -10.66
CA GLY A 128 4.19 -9.99 -9.43
C GLY A 128 3.42 -10.52 -8.23
N THR A 129 2.43 -11.39 -8.44
CA THR A 129 1.56 -12.04 -7.42
C THR A 129 0.98 -11.11 -6.36
N CYS A 130 0.91 -9.80 -6.65
CA CYS A 130 0.52 -8.77 -5.71
C CYS A 130 -0.91 -8.99 -5.20
N SER A 131 -1.79 -9.48 -6.08
CA SER A 131 -3.20 -9.78 -5.77
C SER A 131 -3.40 -10.89 -4.74
N ALA A 132 -2.38 -11.70 -4.45
CA ALA A 132 -2.46 -12.72 -3.40
C ALA A 132 -2.49 -12.10 -1.99
N CYS A 133 -1.92 -10.91 -1.84
CA CYS A 133 -1.79 -10.22 -0.55
C CYS A 133 -2.52 -8.89 -0.49
N HIS A 134 -2.93 -8.32 -1.62
CA HIS A 134 -3.53 -7.01 -1.70
C HIS A 134 -4.85 -7.01 -2.47
N ASP A 135 -5.91 -6.54 -1.83
CA ASP A 135 -7.17 -6.25 -2.51
C ASP A 135 -7.15 -4.84 -3.13
N VAL A 136 -7.70 -4.72 -4.34
CA VAL A 136 -7.83 -3.44 -5.08
C VAL A 136 -9.27 -3.02 -5.29
N LYS A 137 -10.26 -3.84 -4.90
CA LYS A 137 -11.68 -3.64 -5.26
C LYS A 137 -12.57 -3.35 -4.07
N SER A 138 -12.51 -4.22 -3.07
CA SER A 138 -13.44 -4.22 -1.94
C SER A 138 -13.03 -3.27 -0.82
N GLY A 139 -11.74 -2.95 -0.70
CA GLY A 139 -11.18 -2.27 0.47
C GLY A 139 -10.73 -3.24 1.56
N THR A 140 -10.79 -4.55 1.31
CA THR A 140 -10.50 -5.58 2.32
C THR A 140 -9.01 -5.64 2.64
N THR A 141 -8.67 -5.71 3.92
CA THR A 141 -7.31 -6.06 4.35
C THR A 141 -7.12 -7.57 4.24
N LEU A 142 -6.07 -8.00 3.52
CA LEU A 142 -5.67 -9.40 3.42
C LEU A 142 -4.40 -9.61 4.26
N VAL A 143 -3.34 -10.18 3.67
CA VAL A 143 -2.01 -10.21 4.28
C VAL A 143 -1.39 -8.81 4.30
N GLY A 144 -1.57 -8.05 3.22
CA GLY A 144 -1.16 -6.66 3.11
C GLY A 144 -2.35 -5.69 3.15
N PRO A 145 -2.07 -4.37 3.24
CA PRO A 145 -3.12 -3.35 3.21
C PRO A 145 -3.88 -3.38 1.90
N SER A 146 -5.18 -3.02 1.92
CA SER A 146 -5.89 -2.76 0.66
C SER A 146 -5.18 -1.66 -0.13
N LEU A 147 -5.17 -1.81 -1.45
CA LEU A 147 -4.62 -0.87 -2.43
C LEU A 147 -5.72 -0.10 -3.17
N LYS A 148 -7.00 -0.35 -2.89
CA LYS A 148 -8.11 0.52 -3.31
C LYS A 148 -7.82 1.95 -2.85
N GLY A 149 -7.83 2.94 -3.74
CA GLY A 149 -7.50 4.34 -3.43
C GLY A 149 -6.04 4.67 -3.18
N ILE A 150 -5.11 3.79 -3.55
CA ILE A 150 -3.70 4.05 -3.27
C ILE A 150 -3.18 5.28 -4.00
N ALA A 151 -3.67 5.56 -5.21
CA ALA A 151 -3.25 6.74 -5.98
C ALA A 151 -3.42 8.04 -5.18
N SER A 152 -4.53 8.16 -4.44
CA SER A 152 -4.88 9.36 -3.68
C SER A 152 -4.15 9.46 -2.34
N ARG A 153 -3.89 8.35 -1.66
CA ARG A 153 -3.24 8.37 -0.33
C ARG A 153 -1.72 8.23 -0.35
N ALA A 154 -1.14 7.68 -1.42
CA ALA A 154 0.28 7.32 -1.44
C ALA A 154 1.20 8.52 -1.17
N GLY A 155 0.88 9.68 -1.77
CA GLY A 155 1.68 10.89 -1.63
C GLY A 155 1.66 11.53 -0.24
N SER A 156 0.77 11.10 0.66
CA SER A 156 0.73 11.58 2.05
C SER A 156 1.37 10.62 3.06
N ARG A 157 1.86 9.45 2.60
CA ARG A 157 2.43 8.43 3.50
C ARG A 157 3.79 8.82 4.05
N VAL A 158 4.62 9.45 3.22
CA VAL A 158 5.97 9.88 3.59
C VAL A 158 6.14 11.34 3.16
N PRO A 159 6.58 12.24 4.05
CA PRO A 159 6.81 13.63 3.70
C PRO A 159 7.75 13.77 2.51
N ASN A 160 7.43 14.69 1.60
CA ASN A 160 8.23 15.00 0.41
C ASN A 160 8.35 13.87 -0.64
N LEU A 161 7.57 12.78 -0.55
CA LEU A 161 7.48 11.78 -1.60
C LEU A 161 6.19 11.96 -2.41
N SER A 162 6.31 11.91 -3.74
CA SER A 162 5.13 11.80 -4.61
C SER A 162 4.48 10.42 -4.43
N ALA A 163 3.21 10.29 -4.84
CA ALA A 163 2.51 9.01 -4.85
C ALA A 163 3.29 7.94 -5.62
N GLU A 164 3.81 8.30 -6.79
CA GLU A 164 4.62 7.40 -7.62
C GLU A 164 5.92 6.98 -6.91
N ALA A 165 6.64 7.93 -6.31
CA ALA A 165 7.89 7.66 -5.60
C ALA A 165 7.66 6.72 -4.41
N TYR A 166 6.62 6.98 -3.63
CA TYR A 166 6.21 6.11 -2.51
C TYR A 166 5.88 4.69 -2.98
N ILE A 167 5.07 4.55 -4.04
CA ILE A 167 4.69 3.23 -4.56
C ILE A 167 5.92 2.48 -5.08
N ARG A 168 6.80 3.16 -5.83
CA ARG A 168 8.05 2.55 -6.32
C ARG A 168 8.93 2.08 -5.16
N GLU A 169 9.15 2.93 -4.17
CA GLU A 169 9.92 2.59 -2.98
C GLU A 169 9.31 1.42 -2.20
N SER A 170 7.99 1.39 -2.06
CA SER A 170 7.28 0.27 -1.42
C SER A 170 7.46 -1.06 -2.16
N ILE A 171 7.69 -1.04 -3.47
CA ILE A 171 7.92 -2.26 -4.28
C ILE A 171 9.37 -2.71 -4.19
N ILE A 172 10.34 -1.81 -4.34
CA ILE A 172 11.77 -2.17 -4.41
C ILE A 172 12.43 -2.26 -3.03
N ALA A 173 11.88 -1.57 -2.04
CA ALA A 173 12.37 -1.52 -0.66
C ALA A 173 11.20 -1.59 0.34
N PRO A 174 10.41 -2.68 0.37
CA PRO A 174 9.15 -2.77 1.11
C PRO A 174 9.26 -2.57 2.62
N ASN A 175 10.44 -2.76 3.21
CA ASN A 175 10.66 -2.56 4.64
C ASN A 175 11.12 -1.12 4.99
N LYS A 176 11.33 -0.25 4.00
CA LYS A 176 11.73 1.15 4.24
C LYS A 176 10.59 1.96 4.85
N PHE A 177 9.35 1.65 4.47
CA PHE A 177 8.15 2.17 5.12
C PHE A 177 7.13 1.04 5.29
N VAL A 178 6.80 0.72 6.54
CA VAL A 178 5.78 -0.27 6.89
C VAL A 178 4.54 0.45 7.38
N VAL A 179 3.41 0.22 6.71
CA VAL A 179 2.13 0.80 7.11
C VAL A 179 1.76 0.33 8.52
N GLN A 180 1.31 1.25 9.38
CA GLN A 180 0.88 0.93 10.74
C GLN A 180 -0.12 -0.24 10.74
N GLY A 181 0.11 -1.22 11.63
CA GLY A 181 -0.71 -2.42 11.76
C GLY A 181 -0.29 -3.59 10.86
N PHE A 182 0.78 -3.45 10.06
CA PHE A 182 1.36 -4.53 9.25
C PHE A 182 2.74 -4.93 9.73
N THR A 183 3.10 -6.19 9.47
CA THR A 183 4.37 -6.78 9.89
C THR A 183 5.44 -6.59 8.81
N ALA A 184 6.62 -6.12 9.20
CA ALA A 184 7.79 -6.05 8.32
C ALA A 184 8.21 -7.44 7.81
N GLY A 185 8.78 -7.50 6.61
CA GLY A 185 9.32 -8.73 6.01
C GLY A 185 8.29 -9.62 5.33
N LEU A 186 6.99 -9.28 5.35
CA LEU A 186 5.96 -10.07 4.66
C LEU A 186 5.87 -9.75 3.16
N MET A 187 6.08 -8.49 2.77
CA MET A 187 6.12 -8.12 1.36
C MET A 187 7.48 -8.53 0.76
N PRO A 188 7.51 -9.32 -0.34
CA PRO A 188 8.76 -9.79 -0.93
C PRO A 188 9.70 -8.63 -1.31
N ALA A 189 10.98 -8.73 -0.94
CA ALA A 189 11.97 -7.69 -1.23
C ALA A 189 12.73 -7.92 -2.55
N GLN A 190 12.54 -9.07 -3.18
CA GLN A 190 13.27 -9.50 -4.37
C GLN A 190 12.64 -9.06 -5.71
N PHE A 191 11.71 -8.10 -5.71
CA PHE A 191 11.03 -7.71 -6.94
C PHE A 191 11.97 -7.13 -8.01
N GLU A 192 13.07 -6.49 -7.62
CA GLU A 192 14.07 -6.01 -8.59
C GLU A 192 14.85 -7.14 -9.28
N SER A 193 14.90 -8.33 -8.68
CA SER A 193 15.55 -9.51 -9.30
C SER A 193 14.56 -10.43 -10.02
N THR A 194 13.27 -10.36 -9.69
CA THR A 194 12.23 -11.22 -10.29
C THR A 194 11.39 -10.50 -11.35
N LEU A 195 11.31 -9.18 -11.32
CA LEU A 195 10.59 -8.36 -12.29
C LEU A 195 11.57 -7.50 -13.08
N THR A 196 11.30 -7.36 -14.37
CA THR A 196 12.01 -6.39 -15.19
C THR A 196 11.65 -4.97 -14.76
N LYS A 197 12.56 -4.01 -15.01
CA LYS A 197 12.30 -2.59 -14.74
C LYS A 197 11.00 -2.10 -15.41
N ARG A 198 10.71 -2.59 -16.62
CA ARG A 198 9.47 -2.29 -17.33
C ARG A 198 8.22 -2.82 -16.62
N GLN A 199 8.27 -4.03 -16.08
CA GLN A 199 7.15 -4.60 -15.32
C GLN A 199 6.90 -3.82 -14.02
N ILE A 200 7.96 -3.34 -13.36
CA ILE A 200 7.85 -2.46 -12.19
C ILE A 200 7.19 -1.14 -12.60
N ASP A 201 7.66 -0.50 -13.66
CA ASP A 201 7.09 0.77 -14.15
C ASP A 201 5.61 0.61 -14.58
N ASP A 202 5.26 -0.52 -15.23
CA ASP A 202 3.89 -0.87 -15.62
C ASP A 202 2.99 -1.09 -14.40
N VAL A 203 3.40 -1.87 -13.39
CA VAL A 203 2.56 -2.10 -12.19
C VAL A 203 2.38 -0.82 -11.38
N ILE A 204 3.38 0.06 -11.33
CA ILE A 204 3.24 1.38 -10.71
C ILE A 204 2.19 2.21 -11.46
N ALA A 205 2.21 2.22 -12.80
CA ALA A 205 1.20 2.91 -13.60
C ALA A 205 -0.21 2.38 -13.29
N TYR A 206 -0.36 1.06 -13.18
CA TYR A 206 -1.64 0.45 -12.80
C TYR A 206 -2.09 0.90 -11.41
N LEU A 207 -1.22 0.88 -10.39
CA LEU A 207 -1.57 1.29 -9.04
C LEU A 207 -1.98 2.77 -8.95
N LEU A 208 -1.37 3.63 -9.77
CA LEU A 208 -1.74 5.04 -9.89
C LEU A 208 -3.11 5.27 -10.52
N THR A 209 -3.73 4.25 -11.11
CA THR A 209 -5.13 4.32 -11.57
C THR A 209 -6.16 4.01 -10.48
N LEU A 210 -5.73 3.47 -9.33
CA LEU A 210 -6.64 2.95 -8.30
C LEU A 210 -7.10 4.04 -7.32
N GLN A 211 -8.40 4.31 -7.34
CA GLN A 211 -9.14 5.28 -6.51
C GLN A 211 -9.86 4.65 -5.31
#